data_AF-M6JDD3-F1
#
_entry.id   AF-M6JDD3-F1
#
_cell.length_a   1.000
_cell.length_b   1.000
_cell.length_c   1.000
_cell.angle_alpha   90.00
_cell.angle_beta   90.00
_cell.angle_gamma   90.00
#
_symmetry.space_group_name_H-M   'P 1'
#
loop_
_entity.id
_entity.type
_entity.pdbx_description
1 polymer ?
#
loop_
_entity_poly.entity_id
_entity_poly.type
_entity_poly.pdbx_seq_one_letter_code
_entity_poly.pdbx_strand_id
1 'polypeptide(L)' 'MSKPKNQVEEQLNELIKGKTPEEFLGNEGLLKQLTKALIERARRRITLDMKRIPLREITPATQEMVRVAKS' A
#
# COMPACT_ATOMS: atom_id res chain seq x y z
N MET A 1 -19.42 6.69 -29.98
CA MET A 1 -18.13 6.80 -29.25
C MET A 1 -18.22 5.91 -28.01
N SER A 2 -17.88 4.63 -28.13
CA SER A 2 -17.85 3.72 -26.97
C SER A 2 -16.62 4.05 -26.13
N LYS A 3 -16.82 4.40 -24.86
CA LYS A 3 -15.70 4.60 -23.91
C LYS A 3 -14.81 3.35 -23.94
N PRO A 4 -13.47 3.48 -23.92
CA PRO A 4 -12.60 2.31 -23.79
C PRO A 4 -13.06 1.55 -22.55
N LYS A 5 -13.44 0.28 -22.73
CA LYS A 5 -13.87 -0.58 -21.63
C LYS A 5 -12.74 -0.63 -20.62
N ASN A 6 -12.99 -0.07 -19.44
CA ASN A 6 -12.01 -0.06 -18.37
C ASN A 6 -11.93 -1.47 -17.81
N GLN A 7 -10.95 -2.25 -18.28
CA GLN A 7 -10.74 -3.65 -17.92
C GLN A 7 -10.66 -3.84 -16.39
N VAL A 8 -10.12 -2.84 -15.68
CA VAL A 8 -10.05 -2.85 -14.21
C VAL A 8 -11.44 -2.79 -13.58
N GLU A 9 -12.34 -1.98 -14.13
CA GLU A 9 -13.73 -1.92 -13.64
C GLU A 9 -14.48 -3.22 -13.91
N GLU A 10 -14.27 -3.87 -15.06
CA GLU A 10 -14.87 -5.19 -15.33
C GLU A 10 -14.38 -6.25 -14.35
N GLN A 11 -13.08 -6.28 -14.07
CA GLN A 11 -12.51 -7.23 -13.11
C GLN A 11 -13.00 -6.97 -11.69
N LEU A 12 -13.13 -5.70 -11.28
CA LEU A 12 -13.70 -5.34 -9.98
C LEU A 12 -15.18 -5.74 -9.88
N ASN A 13 -15.95 -5.50 -10.95
CA ASN A 13 -17.35 -5.88 -11.00
C ASN A 13 -17.53 -7.39 -10.88
N GLU A 14 -16.75 -8.20 -11.60
CA GLU A 14 -16.79 -9.67 -11.46
C GLU A 14 -16.33 -10.14 -10.07
N LEU A 15 -15.39 -9.44 -9.43
CA LEU A 15 -14.94 -9.76 -8.06
C LEU A 15 -16.01 -9.49 -6.99
N ILE A 16 -16.88 -8.50 -7.22
CA ILE A 16 -17.95 -8.08 -6.30
C ILE A 16 -19.25 -8.85 -6.57
N LYS A 17 -19.44 -9.31 -7.81
CA LYS A 17 -20.66 -9.98 -8.28
C LYS A 17 -21.03 -11.18 -7.42
N GLY A 18 -22.28 -11.23 -7.00
CA GLY A 18 -22.83 -12.32 -6.20
C GLY A 18 -22.38 -12.36 -4.74
N LYS A 19 -21.53 -11.43 -4.28
CA LYS A 19 -21.18 -11.31 -2.86
C LYS A 19 -22.32 -10.67 -2.09
N THR A 20 -22.62 -11.25 -0.93
CA THR A 20 -23.51 -10.62 0.04
C THR A 20 -22.84 -9.40 0.70
N PRO A 21 -23.61 -8.49 1.31
CA PRO A 21 -23.05 -7.37 2.05
C PRO A 21 -22.05 -7.79 3.13
N GLU A 22 -22.30 -8.91 3.82
CA GLU A 22 -21.40 -9.44 4.85
C GLU A 22 -20.09 -9.96 4.25
N GLU A 23 -20.13 -10.65 3.11
CA GLU A 23 -18.92 -11.11 2.42
C GLU A 23 -18.10 -9.96 1.80
N PHE A 24 -18.72 -8.81 1.55
CA PHE A 24 -18.05 -7.64 1.01
C PHE A 24 -17.51 -6.71 2.11
N LEU A 25 -18.34 -6.34 3.10
CA LEU A 25 -18.07 -5.34 4.13
C LEU A 25 -17.87 -5.90 5.54
N GLY A 26 -18.19 -7.17 5.78
CA GLY A 26 -18.10 -7.80 7.10
C GLY A 26 -16.67 -7.81 7.66
N ASN A 27 -16.54 -8.29 8.90
CA ASN A 27 -15.26 -8.26 9.62
C ASN A 27 -14.12 -9.05 8.94
N GLU A 28 -14.44 -9.96 8.04
CA GLU A 28 -13.48 -10.66 7.17
C GLU A 28 -13.79 -10.48 5.68
N GLY A 29 -14.64 -9.50 5.36
CA GLY A 29 -15.11 -9.23 4.02
C GLY A 29 -14.01 -8.81 3.06
N LEU A 30 -14.32 -8.94 1.77
CA LEU A 30 -13.41 -8.67 0.65
C LEU A 30 -12.71 -7.32 0.77
N LEU A 31 -13.43 -6.26 1.17
CA LEU A 31 -12.87 -4.92 1.27
C LEU A 31 -11.69 -4.87 2.26
N LYS A 32 -11.86 -5.48 3.44
CA LYS A 32 -10.82 -5.53 4.46
C LYS A 32 -9.60 -6.32 3.99
N GLN A 33 -9.82 -7.44 3.29
CA GLN A 33 -8.75 -8.25 2.73
C GLN A 33 -7.94 -7.48 1.67
N LEU A 34 -8.62 -6.76 0.77
CA LEU A 34 -7.97 -5.90 -0.23
C LEU A 34 -7.17 -4.77 0.42
N THR A 35 -7.74 -4.09 1.42
CA THR A 35 -7.03 -3.05 2.18
C THR A 35 -5.77 -3.60 2.85
N LYS A 36 -5.84 -4.79 3.46
CA LYS A 36 -4.68 -5.44 4.08
C LYS A 36 -3.59 -5.74 3.05
N ALA A 37 -3.96 -6.24 1.87
CA ALA A 37 -3.01 -6.52 0.79
C ALA A 37 -2.32 -5.24 0.28
N LEU A 38 -3.06 -4.13 0.15
CA LEU A 38 -2.50 -2.83 -0.25
C LEU A 38 -1.52 -2.28 0.79
N ILE A 39 -1.88 -2.34 2.08
CA ILE A 39 -1.01 -1.89 3.18
C ILE A 39 0.28 -2.72 3.20
N GLU A 40 0.18 -4.04 3.08
CA GLU A 40 1.35 -4.93 3.07
C GLU A 40 2.26 -4.63 1.87
N ARG A 41 1.68 -4.39 0.68
CA ARG A 41 2.44 -3.97 -0.50
C ARG A 41 3.15 -2.64 -0.29
N ALA A 42 2.48 -1.66 0.31
CA ALA A 42 3.08 -0.36 0.62
C ALA A 42 4.23 -0.50 1.63
N ARG A 43 4.04 -1.30 2.69
CA ARG A 43 5.07 -1.60 3.69
C ARG A 43 6.31 -2.23 3.07
N ARG A 44 6.12 -3.22 2.20
CA ARG A 44 7.23 -3.86 1.47
C ARG A 44 8.00 -2.87 0.62
N ARG A 45 7.29 -1.97 -0.06
CA ARG A 45 7.91 -0.93 -0.89
C ARG A 45 8.76 0.03 -0.06
N ILE A 46 8.22 0.55 1.05
CA ILE A 46 8.98 1.41 1.98
C ILE A 46 10.24 0.68 2.50
N THR A 47 10.11 -0.60 2.86
CA THR A 47 11.24 -1.41 3.32
C THR A 47 12.31 -1.59 2.24
N LEU A 48 11.89 -1.80 0.98
CA LEU A 48 12.82 -1.89 -0.15
C LEU A 48 13.51 -0.55 -0.44
N ASP A 49 12.78 0.56 -0.34
CA ASP A 49 13.34 1.90 -0.52
C ASP A 49 14.36 2.22 0.58
N MET A 50 14.09 1.86 1.84
CA MET A 50 15.06 1.99 2.94
C MET A 50 16.33 1.14 2.72
N LYS A 51 16.21 -0.07 2.17
CA LYS A 51 17.36 -0.92 1.83
C LYS A 51 18.19 -0.38 0.66
N ARG A 52 17.60 0.47 -0.19
CA ARG A 52 18.30 1.12 -1.31
C ARG A 52 19.09 2.36 -0.89
N ILE A 53 18.84 2.92 0.29
CA ILE A 53 19.66 3.98 0.85
C ILE A 53 20.98 3.36 1.30
N PRO A 54 22.12 3.71 0.68
CA PRO A 54 23.39 3.12 1.07
C PRO A 54 23.71 3.58 2.51
N LEU A 55 24.10 2.64 3.38
CA LEU A 55 24.41 2.89 4.80
C LEU A 55 25.34 4.09 5.03
N ARG A 56 26.22 4.40 4.07
CA ARG A 56 27.12 5.56 4.07
C ARG A 56 26.41 6.92 4.08
N GLU A 57 25.18 7.00 3.58
CA GLU A 57 24.36 8.22 3.53
C GLU A 57 23.48 8.38 4.79
N ILE A 58 23.21 7.28 5.50
CA ILE A 58 22.38 7.27 6.72
C ILE A 58 23.16 7.84 7.90
N THR A 59 24.41 7.39 8.11
CA THR A 59 25.27 7.79 9.23
C THR A 59 25.43 9.32 9.37
N PRO A 60 25.80 10.08 8.32
CA PRO A 60 25.94 11.53 8.43
C PRO A 60 24.60 12.24 8.69
N ALA A 61 23.50 11.80 8.07
CA ALA A 61 22.17 12.38 8.29
C ALA A 61 21.70 12.18 9.74
N THR A 62 21.93 11.00 10.33
CA THR A 62 21.63 10.78 11.76
C THR A 62 22.50 11.62 12.69
N GLN A 63 23.77 11.86 12.36
CA GLN A 63 24.64 12.72 13.15
C GLN A 63 24.19 14.19 13.11
N GLU A 64 23.75 14.66 11.96
CA GLU A 64 23.23 16.02 11.79
C GLU A 64 21.94 16.24 12.60
N MET A 65 21.00 15.27 12.54
CA MET A 65 19.77 15.32 13.36
C MET A 65 20.06 15.35 14.86
N VAL A 66 21.03 14.57 15.34
CA VAL A 66 21.45 14.56 16.75
C VAL A 66 22.10 15.89 17.15
N ARG A 67 22.87 16.51 16.25
CA ARG A 67 23.48 17.83 16.48
C ARG A 67 22.42 18.93 16.59
N VAL A 68 21.44 18.93 15.68
CA VAL A 68 20.33 19.90 15.69
C VAL A 68 19.47 19.74 16.95
N ALA A 69 19.19 18.51 17.39
CA ALA A 69 18.40 18.26 18.61
C ALA A 69 19.14 18.63 19.92
N LYS A 70 20.46 18.82 19.88
CA LYS A 70 21.30 19.24 21.01
C LYS A 70 21.62 20.74 21.01
N SER A 71 21.19 21.47 19.99
CA SER A 71 21.34 22.93 19.85
C SER A 71 20.07 23.63 20.32
#